data_AF-B2RHX9-F1
#
_entry.id   AF-B2RHX9-F1
#
_cell.length_a   1.000
_cell.length_b   1.000
_cell.length_c   1.000
_cell.angle_alpha   90.00
_cell.angle_beta   90.00
_cell.angle_gamma   90.00
#
_symmetry.space_group_name_H-M   'P 1'
#
loop_
_entity.id
_entity.type
_entity.pdbx_description
1 polymer ?
#
loop_
_entity_poly.entity_id
_entity_poly.type
_entity_poly.pdbx_seq_one_letter_code
_entity_poly.pdbx_strand_id
1 'polypeptide(L)' 'MSKHLTDSERLHIVKEYLGSTRSKYAIEKKYNIAQGLIKDWLRKFTSVRRKKTSVRRKKKPMDLFSD' A
#
# COMPACT_ATOMS: atom_id res chain seq x y z
N MET A 1 -21.45 -5.46 7.32
CA MET A 1 -20.74 -6.66 7.83
C MET A 1 -19.25 -6.44 7.71
N SER A 2 -18.60 -6.09 8.82
CA SER A 2 -17.14 -5.97 8.89
C SER A 2 -16.55 -7.38 8.86
N LYS A 3 -16.13 -7.86 7.69
CA LYS A 3 -15.34 -9.10 7.61
C LYS A 3 -14.05 -8.87 8.39
N HIS A 4 -13.96 -9.44 9.59
CA HIS A 4 -12.75 -9.43 10.39
C HIS A 4 -11.71 -10.33 9.71
N LEU A 5 -10.97 -9.77 8.75
CA LEU A 5 -9.82 -10.44 8.17
C LEU A 5 -8.76 -10.60 9.25
N THR A 6 -8.40 -11.85 9.51
CA THR A 6 -7.31 -12.24 10.41
C THR A 6 -5.96 -11.80 9.83
N ASP A 7 -4.96 -11.56 10.67
CA ASP A 7 -3.65 -11.09 10.19
C ASP A 7 -2.99 -12.07 9.20
N SER A 8 -3.27 -13.37 9.33
CA SER A 8 -2.87 -14.41 8.38
C SER A 8 -3.46 -14.21 6.99
N GLU A 9 -4.76 -13.90 6.89
CA GLU A 9 -5.41 -13.61 5.60
C GLU A 9 -4.84 -12.34 4.98
N ARG A 10 -4.67 -11.28 5.79
CA ARG A 10 -4.08 -10.01 5.32
C ARG A 10 -2.69 -10.25 4.71
N LEU A 11 -1.87 -11.06 5.37
CA LEU A 11 -0.54 -11.42 4.89
C LEU A 11 -0.61 -12.20 3.57
N HIS A 12 -1.53 -13.15 3.47
CA HIS A 12 -1.73 -13.94 2.25
C HIS A 12 -2.13 -13.05 1.06
N ILE A 13 -3.07 -12.13 1.27
CA ILE A 13 -3.54 -11.19 0.25
C ILE A 13 -2.41 -10.26 -0.21
N VAL A 14 -1.60 -9.74 0.72
CA VAL A 14 -0.45 -8.88 0.38
C VAL A 14 0.62 -9.66 -0.38
N LYS A 15 0.89 -10.91 -0.01
CA LYS A 15 1.82 -11.78 -0.75
C LYS A 15 1.32 -12.06 -2.16
N GLU A 16 0.04 -12.37 -2.33
CA GLU A 16 -0.56 -12.54 -3.65
C GLU A 16 -0.49 -11.24 -4.46
N TYR A 17 -0.77 -10.08 -3.85
CA TYR A 17 -0.62 -8.78 -4.52
C TYR A 17 0.81 -8.50 -4.99
N LEU A 18 1.82 -8.87 -4.20
CA LEU A 18 3.22 -8.70 -4.59
C LEU A 18 3.67 -9.68 -5.68
N GLY A 19 3.11 -10.91 -5.68
CA GLY A 19 3.45 -11.94 -6.66
C GLY A 19 2.59 -11.90 -7.93
N SER A 20 1.46 -11.20 -7.91
CA SER A 20 0.52 -11.13 -9.02
C SER A 20 0.68 -9.81 -9.77
N THR A 21 0.66 -9.85 -11.10
CA THR A 21 0.58 -8.67 -11.97
C THR A 21 -0.82 -8.01 -11.94
N ARG A 22 -1.73 -8.49 -11.09
CA ARG A 22 -3.09 -7.98 -10.98
C ARG A 22 -3.12 -6.63 -10.30
N SER A 23 -4.00 -5.76 -10.80
CA SER A 23 -4.27 -4.48 -10.16
C SER A 23 -4.79 -4.70 -8.73
N LYS A 24 -4.39 -3.80 -7.83
CA LYS A 24 -4.83 -3.76 -6.43
C LYS A 24 -6.36 -3.93 -6.31
N TYR A 25 -7.11 -3.24 -7.17
CA TYR A 25 -8.57 -3.26 -7.17
C TYR A 25 -9.15 -4.64 -7.52
N ALA A 26 -8.49 -5.38 -8.42
CA ALA A 26 -8.91 -6.73 -8.79
C ALA A 26 -8.77 -7.70 -7.60
N ILE A 27 -7.70 -7.53 -6.80
CA ILE A 27 -7.46 -8.34 -5.60
C ILE A 27 -8.43 -7.93 -4.48
N GLU A 28 -8.63 -6.63 -4.25
CA GLU A 28 -9.62 -6.15 -3.27
C GLU A 28 -11.03 -6.67 -3.60
N LYS A 29 -11.42 -6.67 -4.89
CA LYS A 29 -12.70 -7.23 -5.34
C LYS A 29 -12.77 -8.75 -5.17
N LYS A 30 -11.70 -9.48 -5.52
CA LYS A 30 -11.61 -10.95 -5.37
C LYS A 30 -11.83 -11.41 -3.93
N TYR A 31 -11.22 -10.70 -2.98
CA TYR A 31 -11.31 -11.03 -1.56
C TYR A 31 -12.43 -10.27 -0.83
N ASN A 32 -13.20 -9.44 -1.54
CA ASN A 32 -14.29 -8.63 -0.99
C ASN A 32 -13.81 -7.74 0.18
N ILE A 33 -12.65 -7.11 -0.01
CA ILE A 33 -11.97 -6.24 0.96
C ILE A 33 -12.29 -4.79 0.62
N ALA A 34 -12.36 -3.93 1.64
CA ALA A 34 -12.51 -2.50 1.43
C ALA A 34 -11.33 -1.92 0.63
N GLN A 35 -11.67 -1.05 -0.32
CA GLN A 35 -10.70 -0.36 -1.15
C GLN A 35 -9.80 0.50 -0.29
N GLY A 36 -8.49 0.34 -0.41
CA GLY A 36 -7.53 1.07 0.42
C GLY A 36 -6.84 0.20 1.45
N LEU A 37 -7.45 -0.91 1.91
CA LEU A 37 -6.88 -1.72 2.99
C LEU A 37 -5.51 -2.31 2.64
N ILE A 38 -5.28 -2.73 1.39
CA ILE A 38 -3.97 -3.24 0.98
C ILE A 38 -2.89 -2.16 1.14
N LYS A 39 -3.21 -0.87 0.89
CA LYS A 39 -2.28 0.24 1.08
C LYS A 39 -1.98 0.47 2.56
N ASP A 40 -2.98 0.36 3.41
CA ASP A 40 -2.80 0.50 4.87
C ASP A 40 -1.96 -0.65 5.44
N TRP A 41 -2.19 -1.87 4.96
CA TRP A 41 -1.38 -3.04 5.32
C TRP A 41 0.07 -2.87 4.85
N LEU A 42 0.30 -2.49 3.60
CA LEU A 42 1.64 -2.18 3.07
C LEU A 42 2.33 -1.09 3.89
N ARG A 43 1.61 -0.04 4.30
CA ARG A 43 2.16 1.02 5.15
C ARG A 43 2.58 0.49 6.52
N LYS A 44 1.80 -0.41 7.13
CA LYS A 44 2.16 -1.08 8.39
C LYS A 44 3.39 -1.98 8.22
N PHE A 45 3.43 -2.82 7.18
CA PHE A 45 4.56 -3.73 6.91
C PHE A 45 5.87 -2.98 6.57
N THR A 46 5.79 -1.89 5.81
CA THR A 46 6.97 -1.08 5.47
C THR A 46 7.51 -0.26 6.64
N SER A 47 6.64 0.12 7.60
CA SER A 47 7.07 0.81 8.82
C SER A 47 7.91 -0.10 9.72
N VAL A 48 7.64 -1.41 9.74
CA VAL A 48 8.42 -2.38 10.53
C VAL A 48 9.83 -2.60 9.96
N ARG A 49 10.04 -2.44 8.64
CA ARG A 49 11.37 -2.56 8.00
C ARG A 49 12.18 -1.25 7.92
N ARG A 50 11.66 -0.11 8.41
CA ARG A 50 12.38 1.17 8.41
C ARG A 50 12.66 1.73 9.80
N LYS A 51 13.76 1.29 10.41
CA LYS A 51 14.70 2.25 11.00
C LYS A 51 15.63 2.70 9.86
N LYS A 52 15.79 4.01 9.66
CA LYS A 52 16.43 4.71 8.53
C LYS A 52 15.58 4.79 7.25
N THR A 53 14.87 5.90 7.06
CA THR A 53 15.40 7.17 6.53
C THR A 53 14.22 8.11 6.35
N SER A 54 14.15 9.13 7.20
CA SER A 54 13.35 10.32 6.94
C SER A 54 14.02 11.05 5.78
N VAL A 55 13.49 10.92 4.58
CA VAL A 55 13.67 11.95 3.55
C VAL A 55 12.28 12.48 3.27
N ARG A 56 11.97 13.56 4.00
CA ARG A 56 10.95 14.54 3.62
C ARG A 56 11.08 14.75 2.11
N ARG A 57 10.10 14.32 1.32
CA ARG A 57 9.86 14.96 0.03
C ARG A 57 9.27 16.33 0.34
N LYS A 58 10.14 17.29 0.62
CA LYS A 58 9.79 18.71 0.52
C LYS A 58 9.46 18.98 -0.95
N LYS A 59 8.35 19.69 -1.10
CA LYS A 59 7.74 20.33 -2.26
C LYS A 59 8.72 20.61 -3.40
N LYS A 60 8.31 20.36 -4.65
CA LYS A 60 8.92 20.99 -5.83
C LYS A 60 8.75 22.51 -5.68
N PRO A 61 9.79 23.33 -5.68
CA PRO A 61 9.65 24.69 -6.19
C PRO A 61 9.60 24.58 -7.72
N MET A 62 8.50 25.05 -8.29
CA MET A 62 8.31 25.18 -9.74
C MET A 62 8.94 26.52 -10.12
N ASP A 63 10.28 26.54 -10.14
CA ASP A 63 11.04 27.72 -10.51
C ASP A 63 11.50 27.58 -11.96
N LEU A 64 11.27 28.65 -12.74
CA LEU A 64 12.02 29.03 -13.92
C LEU A 64 11.92 28.10 -15.15
N PHE A 65 10.84 28.25 -15.91
CA PHE A 65 11.03 28.46 -17.35
C PHE A 65 10.99 29.96 -17.57
N SER A 66 12.18 30.55 -17.74
CA SER A 66 12.36 31.82 -18.43
C SER A 66 12.22 31.55 -19.93
N ASP A 67 11.40 32.35 -20.60
CA ASP A 67 11.73 32.95 -21.89
C ASP A 67 11.05 34.33 -21.94
#